data_AF-A0A2N3BKW9-F1
#
_entry.id   AF-A0A2N3BKW9-F1
#
_cell.length_a   1.000
_cell.length_b   1.000
_cell.length_c   1.000
_cell.angle_alpha   90.00
_cell.angle_beta   90.00
_cell.angle_gamma   90.00
#
_symmetry.space_group_name_H-M   'P 1'
#
loop_
_entity.id
_entity.type
_entity.pdbx_description
1 polymer ?
#
loop_
_entity_poly.entity_id
_entity_poly.type
_entity_poly.pdbx_seq_one_letter_code
_entity_poly.pdbx_strand_id
1 'polypeptide(L)' 'MRARYEALIRAAYNHLHKDDSFDDLKRRARFSKEDKGLLSLWMRVAARRAEQSGPDSRRAHHPLAA' A
#
# COMPACT_ATOMS: atom_id res chain seq x y z
N MET A 1 2.68 -10.70 -9.40
CA MET A 1 2.37 -10.28 -8.00
C MET A 1 2.80 -8.85 -7.68
N ARG A 2 4.04 -8.40 -7.96
CA ARG A 2 4.50 -7.02 -7.65
C ARG A 2 3.63 -5.89 -8.21
N ALA A 3 3.17 -5.99 -9.45
CA ALA A 3 2.34 -4.96 -10.08
C ALA A 3 1.01 -4.68 -9.36
N ARG A 4 0.38 -5.70 -8.76
CA ARG A 4 -0.88 -5.55 -8.00
C ARG A 4 -0.65 -4.78 -6.70
N TYR A 5 0.47 -5.04 -6.03
CA TYR A 5 0.86 -4.31 -4.82
C TYR A 5 1.22 -2.87 -5.12
N GLU A 6 1.93 -2.62 -6.23
CA GLU A 6 2.27 -1.27 -6.68
C GLU A 6 1.03 -0.42 -6.96
N ALA A 7 -0.02 -0.98 -7.58
CA ALA A 7 -1.26 -0.25 -7.81
C ALA A 7 -1.96 0.14 -6.48
N LEU A 8 -2.00 -0.78 -5.51
CA LEU A 8 -2.63 -0.55 -4.20
C LEU A 8 -1.92 0.55 -3.40
N ILE A 9 -0.58 0.55 -3.40
CA ILE A 9 0.19 1.58 -2.68
C ILE A 9 0.26 2.89 -3.44
N ARG A 10 0.23 2.88 -4.77
CA ARG A 10 0.21 4.12 -5.55
C ARG A 10 -1.02 4.96 -5.23
N ALA A 11 -2.19 4.34 -5.16
CA ALA A 11 -3.42 5.02 -4.75
C ALA A 11 -3.33 5.55 -3.31
N ALA A 12 -2.80 4.74 -2.39
CA ALA A 12 -2.64 5.11 -0.99
C ALA A 12 -1.64 6.25 -0.77
N TYR A 13 -0.50 6.18 -1.45
CA TYR A 13 0.59 7.12 -1.34
C TYR A 13 0.18 8.47 -1.89
N ASN A 14 -0.37 8.51 -3.12
CA ASN A 14 -0.84 9.73 -3.77
C ASN A 14 -2.02 10.39 -3.03
N HIS A 15 -2.83 9.61 -2.30
CA HIS A 15 -3.90 10.17 -1.47
C HIS A 15 -3.32 10.93 -0.25
N LEU A 16 -2.25 10.40 0.35
CA LEU A 16 -1.61 11.00 1.52
C LEU A 16 -0.60 12.08 1.16
N HIS A 17 -0.01 12.00 -0.02
CA HIS A 17 0.98 12.94 -0.53
C HIS A 17 0.46 13.50 -1.84
N LYS A 18 -0.19 14.66 -1.80
CA LYS A 18 -0.67 15.35 -3.00
C LYS A 18 0.45 16.02 -3.79
N ASP A 19 1.55 16.34 -3.11
CA ASP A 19 2.72 17.01 -3.69
C ASP A 19 3.76 16.00 -4.22
N ASP A 20 3.70 14.76 -3.75
CA ASP A 20 4.68 13.73 -4.06
C ASP A 20 4.03 12.49 -4.65
N SER A 21 4.71 11.84 -5.59
CA SER A 21 4.18 10.66 -6.27
C SER A 21 4.97 9.42 -5.92
N PHE A 22 4.28 8.27 -5.88
CA PHE A 22 4.94 6.98 -5.65
C PHE A 22 6.05 6.68 -6.69
N ASP A 23 5.91 7.19 -7.92
CA ASP A 23 6.95 7.10 -8.95
C ASP A 23 8.21 7.91 -8.59
N ASP A 24 8.02 9.10 -8.02
CA ASP A 24 9.10 9.96 -7.58
C ASP A 24 9.85 9.33 -6.40
N LEU A 25 9.11 8.76 -5.44
CA LEU A 25 9.68 7.94 -4.37
C LEU A 25 10.52 6.77 -4.93
N LYS A 26 10.05 6.07 -5.96
CA LYS A 26 10.82 5.00 -6.61
C LYS A 26 12.11 5.51 -7.26
N ARG A 27 12.09 6.71 -7.84
CA ARG A 27 13.28 7.35 -8.42
C ARG A 27 14.27 7.74 -7.32
N ARG A 28 13.81 8.39 -6.25
CA ARG A 28 14.66 8.78 -5.10
C ARG A 28 15.23 7.58 -4.33
N ALA A 29 14.44 6.51 -4.20
CA ALA A 29 14.87 5.24 -3.59
C ALA A 29 16.03 4.57 -4.34
N ARG A 30 16.43 5.01 -5.53
CA ARG A 30 17.67 4.50 -6.15
C ARG A 30 18.91 5.05 -5.45
N PHE A 31 18.85 6.30 -5.01
CA PHE A 31 19.99 7.09 -4.53
C PHE A 31 20.01 7.24 -3.01
N SER A 32 18.84 7.24 -2.36
CA SER A 32 18.70 7.46 -0.92
C SER A 32 18.36 6.18 -0.17
N LYS A 33 19.13 5.87 0.88
CA LYS A 33 18.84 4.72 1.77
C LYS A 33 17.56 4.95 2.57
N GLU A 34 17.23 6.21 2.86
CA GLU A 34 16.00 6.58 3.56
C GLU A 34 14.78 6.29 2.69
N ASP A 35 14.80 6.75 1.43
CA ASP A 35 13.73 6.47 0.46
C ASP A 35 13.63 4.97 0.13
N LYS A 36 14.74 4.20 0.16
CA LYS A 36 14.70 2.72 0.07
C LYS A 36 13.93 2.11 1.24
N GLY A 37 14.15 2.61 2.45
CA GLY A 37 13.43 2.20 3.65
C GLY A 37 11.94 2.51 3.53
N LEU A 38 11.62 3.73 3.09
CA LEU A 38 10.24 4.17 2.89
C LEU A 38 9.52 3.32 1.84
N LEU A 39 10.14 3.08 0.69
CA LEU A 39 9.59 2.22 -0.36
C LEU A 39 9.32 0.79 0.17
N SER A 40 10.25 0.24 0.96
CA SER A 40 10.09 -1.10 1.55
C SER A 40 8.96 -1.14 2.57
N LEU A 41 8.78 -0.10 3.38
CA LEU A 41 7.67 0.03 4.32
C LEU A 41 6.32 0.03 3.57
N TRP A 42 6.22 0.82 2.49
CA TRP A 42 5.03 0.85 1.65
C TRP A 42 4.73 -0.51 1.03
N MET A 43 5.73 -1.27 0.56
CA MET A 43 5.49 -2.63 0.06
C MET A 43 4.93 -3.58 1.14
N ARG A 44 5.35 -3.44 2.40
CA ARG A 44 4.79 -4.23 3.52
C ARG A 44 3.34 -3.86 3.80
N VAL A 45 3.00 -2.58 3.74
CA VAL A 45 1.61 -2.11 3.82
C VAL A 45 0.77 -2.67 2.66
N ALA A 46 1.33 -2.74 1.44
CA ALA A 46 0.69 -3.34 0.28
C ALA A 46 0.33 -4.81 0.51
N ALA A 47 1.29 -5.58 1.01
CA ALA A 47 1.12 -7.00 1.32
C ALA A 47 -0.03 -7.18 2.31
N ARG A 48 0.03 -6.46 3.44
CA ARG A 48 -1.00 -6.51 4.48
C ARG A 48 -2.39 -6.12 3.96
N ARG A 49 -2.47 -5.10 3.09
CA ARG A 49 -3.74 -4.68 2.49
C ARG A 49 -4.29 -5.69 1.49
N ALA A 50 -3.44 -6.36 0.72
CA ALA A 50 -3.91 -7.39 -0.19
C ALA A 50 -4.41 -8.64 0.56
N GLU A 51 -3.79 -8.97 1.69
CA GLU A 51 -4.26 -10.02 2.60
C GLU A 51 -5.64 -9.67 3.16
N GLN A 52 -5.87 -8.42 3.58
CA GLN A 52 -7.18 -7.91 4.03
C GLN A 52 -8.22 -7.78 2.90
N SER A 53 -7.76 -7.61 1.66
CA SER A 53 -8.62 -7.53 0.47
C SER A 53 -8.91 -8.90 -0.16
N GLY A 54 -8.46 -9.99 0.49
CA GLY A 54 -8.87 -11.35 0.14
C GLY A 54 -10.39 -11.53 0.33
N PRO A 55 -11.02 -12.47 -0.39
CA PRO A 55 -12.48 -12.63 -0.43
C PRO A 55 -13.15 -12.97 0.92
N ASP A 56 -12.38 -13.14 2.00
CA ASP A 56 -12.86 -13.58 3.31
C ASP A 56 -13.30 -12.44 4.24
N SER A 57 -12.97 -11.17 3.95
CA SER A 57 -13.41 -10.04 4.80
C SER A 57 -14.85 -9.55 4.53
N ARG A 58 -15.62 -10.23 3.66
CA ARG A 58 -17.09 -10.04 3.55
C ARG A 58 -17.90 -10.87 4.55
N ARG A 59 -17.29 -11.78 5.31
CA ARG A 59 -18.01 -12.71 6.23
C ARG A 59 -17.98 -12.34 7.72
N ALA A 60 -17.31 -11.27 8.14
CA ALA A 60 -17.20 -10.91 9.55
C ALA A 60 -17.86 -9.58 9.94
N HIS A 61 -18.88 -9.13 9.21
CA HIS A 61 -19.87 -8.19 9.74
C HIS A 61 -21.19 -8.96 9.96
N HIS A 62 -21.19 -9.85 10.94
CA HIS A 62 -22.43 -10.35 11.53
C HIS A 62 -23.04 -9.16 12.29
N PRO A 63 -24.23 -8.66 11.91
CA PRO A 63 -24.88 -7.62 12.68
C PRO A 63 -25.26 -8.22 14.04
N LEU A 64 -24.89 -7.55 15.12
CA LEU A 64 -25.43 -7.87 16.44
C LEU A 64 -26.91 -7.48 16.41
N ALA A 65 -27.76 -8.46 16.08
CA ALA A 65 -29.20 -8.39 16.23
C ALA A 65 -29.61 -8.98 17.59
N ALA A 66 -30.61 -8.32 18.19
CA ALA A 66 -31.31 -8.58 19.46
C ALA A 66 -30.62 -8.03 20.72
#